data_AF-A0AAW4Y4T2-F1
#
_entry.id   AF-A0AAW4Y4T2-F1
#
_cell.length_a   1.000
_cell.length_b   1.000
_cell.length_c   1.000
_cell.angle_alpha   90.00
_cell.angle_beta   90.00
_cell.angle_gamma   90.00
#
_symmetry.space_group_name_H-M   'P 1'
#
loop_
_entity.id
_entity.type
_entity.pdbx_description
1 polymer ?
#
loop_
_entity_poly.entity_id
_entity_poly.type
_entity_poly.pdbx_seq_one_letter_code
_entity_poly.pdbx_strand_id
1 'polypeptide(L)'
;LNNKFELISRDESRTIKAIEELGTQMGIQTPIRIEAFDNSNIQGVDPVSAMVTFIDGKPDKKNYRKYKIKTVKGPDDYKSMREVVR
;
A
#
# COMPACT_ATOMS: atom_id res chain seq x y z
N LEU A 1 15.07 28.84 10.88
CA LEU A 1 14.35 28.14 11.97
C LEU A 1 12.90 27.83 11.59
N ASN A 2 12.10 28.81 11.14
CA ASN A 2 10.68 28.62 10.78
C ASN A 2 10.42 27.53 9.71
N ASN A 3 11.25 27.47 8.67
CA ASN A 3 11.10 26.50 7.57
C ASN A 3 11.20 25.03 8.04
N LYS A 4 12.02 24.74 9.05
CA LYS A 4 12.20 23.37 9.58
C LYS A 4 11.00 22.91 10.40
N PHE A 5 10.36 23.82 11.14
CA PHE A 5 9.13 23.52 11.89
C PHE A 5 7.94 23.26 10.95
N GLU A 6 7.80 24.03 9.87
CA GLU A 6 6.76 23.80 8.87
C GLU A 6 6.93 22.44 8.16
N LEU A 7 8.17 22.06 7.84
CA LEU A 7 8.49 20.75 7.26
C LEU A 7 8.11 19.59 8.20
N ILE A 8 8.44 19.70 9.49
CA ILE A 8 8.11 18.67 10.49
C ILE A 8 6.60 18.54 10.67
N SER A 9 5.88 19.66 10.78
CA SER A 9 4.42 19.69 10.89
C SER A 9 3.73 19.06 9.68
N ARG A 10 4.24 19.33 8.47
CA ARG A 10 3.74 18.70 7.24
C ARG A 10 4.04 17.21 7.14
N ASP A 11 5.18 16.76 7.66
CA ASP A 11 5.52 15.33 7.67
C ASP A 11 4.62 14.57 8.66
N GLU A 12 4.39 15.14 9.84
CA GLU A 12 3.50 14.59 10.86
C GLU A 12 2.04 14.50 10.38
N SER A 13 1.56 15.53 9.67
CA SER A 13 0.20 15.51 9.12
C SER A 13 0.00 14.45 8.04
N ARG A 14 1.02 14.19 7.22
CA ARG A 14 0.97 13.19 6.14
C ARG A 14 1.24 11.76 6.60
N THR A 15 1.65 11.57 7.85
CA THR A 15 2.03 10.27 8.39
C THR A 15 1.06 9.85 9.47
N ILE A 16 1.30 10.23 10.72
CA ILE A 16 0.51 9.79 11.89
C ILE A 16 -0.94 10.28 11.81
N LYS A 17 -1.16 11.57 11.55
CA LYS A 17 -2.54 12.09 11.49
C LYS A 17 -3.35 11.47 10.36
N ALA A 18 -2.71 11.25 9.21
CA ALA A 18 -3.36 10.62 8.07
C ALA A 18 -3.84 9.20 8.38
N ILE A 19 -3.04 8.39 9.09
CA ILE A 19 -3.46 7.02 9.47
C ILE A 19 -4.50 7.03 10.60
N GLU A 20 -4.45 7.98 11.53
CA GLU A 20 -5.47 8.14 12.57
C GLU A 20 -6.83 8.52 11.96
N GLU A 21 -6.83 9.46 11.02
CA GLU A 21 -8.01 9.84 10.25
C GLU A 21 -8.54 8.66 9.44
N LEU A 22 -7.66 7.90 8.77
CA LEU A 22 -8.04 6.70 8.02
C LEU A 22 -8.72 5.66 8.93
N GLY A 23 -8.13 5.36 10.08
CA GLY A 23 -8.71 4.43 11.06
C GLY A 23 -10.09 4.89 11.52
N THR A 24 -10.22 6.17 11.85
CA THR A 24 -11.50 6.79 12.25
C THR A 24 -12.57 6.66 11.15
N GLN A 25 -12.23 7.00 9.90
CA GLN A 25 -13.17 6.92 8.77
C GLN A 25 -13.58 5.49 8.43
N MET A 26 -12.68 4.54 8.63
CA MET A 26 -12.96 3.12 8.42
C MET A 26 -13.62 2.44 9.62
N GLY A 27 -13.75 3.12 10.76
CA GLY A 27 -14.31 2.56 12.00
C GLY A 27 -13.43 1.47 12.63
N ILE A 28 -12.11 1.55 12.43
CA ILE A 28 -11.12 0.60 12.95
C ILE A 28 -10.09 1.31 13.82
N GLN A 29 -9.30 0.54 14.58
CA GLN A 29 -8.13 1.08 15.26
C GLN A 29 -7.14 1.66 14.22
N THR A 30 -6.43 2.72 14.59
CA THR A 30 -5.37 3.33 13.77
C THR A 30 -4.47 2.25 13.14
N PRO A 31 -4.46 2.11 11.80
CA PRO A 31 -3.70 1.09 11.12
C PRO A 31 -2.20 1.42 11.18
N ILE A 32 -1.47 0.66 12.00
CA ILE A 32 -0.01 0.80 12.16
C ILE A 32 0.72 0.29 10.91
N ARG A 33 0.22 -0.79 10.31
CA ARG A 33 0.76 -1.37 9.07
C ARG A 33 -0.32 -1.38 8.00
N ILE A 34 -0.01 -0.80 6.86
CA ILE A 34 -0.90 -0.75 5.69
C ILE A 34 -0.18 -1.42 4.53
N GLU A 35 -0.78 -2.44 3.94
CA GLU A 35 -0.31 -3.08 2.72
C GLU A 35 -1.33 -2.82 1.62
N ALA A 36 -0.90 -2.18 0.54
CA ALA A 36 -1.73 -1.89 -0.61
C ALA A 36 -1.21 -2.66 -1.82
N PHE A 37 -2.13 -3.31 -2.53
CA PHE A 37 -1.84 -4.14 -3.69
C PHE A 37 -2.34 -3.45 -4.95
N ASP A 38 -1.49 -3.38 -5.96
CA ASP A 38 -1.81 -2.94 -7.31
C ASP A 38 -1.66 -4.11 -8.28
N ASN A 39 -2.74 -4.48 -8.96
CA ASN A 39 -2.74 -5.58 -9.94
C ASN A 39 -2.67 -5.01 -11.35
N SER A 40 -1.50 -5.16 -11.97
CA SER A 40 -1.26 -4.72 -13.33
C SER A 40 -1.48 -5.89 -14.30
N ASN A 41 -2.51 -5.77 -15.13
CA ASN A 41 -2.78 -6.68 -16.25
C ASN A 41 -2.26 -6.06 -17.55
N ILE A 42 -1.02 -6.35 -17.93
CA ILE A 42 -0.51 -5.98 -19.25
C ILE A 42 -1.14 -6.94 -20.25
N GLN A 43 -1.90 -6.42 -21.22
CA GLN A 43 -2.53 -7.24 -22.26
C GLN A 43 -1.49 -8.15 -22.94
N GLY A 44 -1.55 -9.45 -22.65
CA GLY A 44 -0.72 -10.48 -23.28
C GLY A 44 0.61 -10.81 -22.59
N VAL A 45 0.99 -10.19 -21.47
CA VAL A 45 2.29 -10.44 -20.82
C VAL A 45 2.12 -10.56 -19.30
N ASP A 46 2.63 -11.66 -18.73
CA ASP A 46 2.77 -12.01 -17.31
C ASP A 46 2.05 -11.08 -16.32
N PRO A 47 0.86 -11.45 -15.80
CA PRO A 47 0.17 -10.64 -14.79
C PRO A 47 1.05 -10.48 -13.53
N VAL A 48 1.11 -9.27 -13.01
CA VAL A 48 1.92 -8.91 -11.84
C VAL A 48 1.07 -8.18 -10.82
N SER A 49 1.26 -8.54 -9.55
CA SER A 49 0.78 -7.73 -8.42
C SER A 49 1.96 -7.06 -7.71
N ALA A 50 1.88 -5.76 -7.50
CA ALA A 50 2.82 -4.98 -6.70
C ALA A 50 2.20 -4.68 -5.34
N MET A 51 2.91 -4.98 -4.25
CA MET A 51 2.52 -4.64 -2.90
C MET A 51 3.44 -3.55 -2.36
N VAL A 52 2.85 -2.44 -1.92
CA VAL A 52 3.54 -1.38 -1.17
C VAL A 52 3.15 -1.46 0.29
N THR A 53 4.10 -1.17 1.17
CA THR A 53 3.90 -1.21 2.62
C THR A 53 4.14 0.16 3.22
N PHE A 54 3.25 0.57 4.12
CA PHE A 54 3.45 1.71 5.01
C PHE A 54 3.45 1.21 6.46
N ILE A 55 4.36 1.73 7.27
CA ILE A 55 4.41 1.53 8.73
C ILE A 55 4.40 2.91 9.38
N ASP A 56 3.51 3.11 10.35
CA ASP A 56 3.32 4.40 11.04
C ASP A 56 3.11 5.56 10.05
N GLY A 57 2.36 5.30 8.98
CA GLY A 57 2.07 6.27 7.92
C GLY A 57 3.26 6.61 7.02
N LYS A 58 4.43 5.98 7.21
CA LYS A 58 5.63 6.20 6.39
C LYS A 58 5.88 5.04 5.42
N PRO A 59 6.35 5.30 4.19
CA PRO A 59 6.68 4.24 3.24
C PRO A 59 7.78 3.32 3.76
N ASP A 60 7.50 2.02 3.83
CA ASP A 60 8.46 0.97 4.19
C ASP A 60 8.91 0.20 2.95
N LYS A 61 9.84 0.82 2.20
CA LYS A 61 10.34 0.30 0.92
C LYS A 61 11.01 -1.09 1.03
N LYS A 62 11.54 -1.45 2.20
CA LYS A 62 12.17 -2.76 2.43
C LYS A 62 11.15 -3.89 2.32
N ASN A 63 9.88 -3.61 2.61
CA ASN A 63 8.80 -4.59 2.57
C ASN A 63 7.97 -4.53 1.29
N TYR A 64 8.38 -3.76 0.29
CA TYR A 64 7.73 -3.80 -1.02
C TYR A 64 7.94 -5.17 -1.66
N ARG A 65 6.91 -5.70 -2.30
CA ARG A 65 6.96 -7.00 -2.98
C ARG A 65 6.37 -6.89 -4.37
N LYS A 66 6.89 -7.71 -5.28
CA LYS A 66 6.38 -7.88 -6.64
C LYS A 66 6.10 -9.37 -6.83
N TYR A 67 4.84 -9.72 -6.99
CA TYR A 67 4.37 -11.08 -7.19
C TYR A 67 4.11 -11.30 -8.68
N LYS A 68 4.79 -12.29 -9.26
CA LYS A 68 4.47 -12.78 -10.61
C LYS A 68 3.36 -13.81 -10.48
N ILE A 69 2.25 -13.56 -11.16
CA ILE A 69 1.06 -14.39 -11.10
C ILE A 69 1.19 -15.46 -12.18
N LYS A 70 1.23 -16.73 -11.78
CA LYS A 70 1.57 -17.83 -12.69
C LYS A 70 0.34 -18.57 -13.20
N THR A 71 -0.74 -18.58 -12.43
CA THR A 71 -1.87 -19.50 -12.68
C THR A 71 -3.06 -18.84 -13.37
N VAL A 72 -3.08 -17.50 -13.43
CA VAL A 72 -4.21 -16.72 -13.95
C VAL A 72 -3.97 -16.41 -15.43
N LYS A 73 -4.94 -16.79 -16.29
CA LYS A 73 -4.94 -16.47 -17.72
C LYS A 73 -5.96 -15.35 -17.98
N GLY A 74 -5.50 -14.25 -18.60
CA GLY A 74 -6.34 -13.08 -18.87
C GLY A 74 -6.51 -12.17 -17.64
N PRO A 75 -7.24 -11.04 -17.79
CA PRO A 75 -7.46 -10.09 -16.70
C PRO A 75 -8.51 -10.63 -15.72
N ASP A 76 -8.06 -11.33 -14.68
CA ASP A 76 -8.92 -11.84 -13.59
C ASP A 76 -8.31 -11.44 -12.23
N ASP A 77 -8.66 -10.25 -11.77
CA ASP A 77 -8.09 -9.63 -10.56
C ASP A 77 -8.43 -10.38 -9.27
N TYR A 78 -9.56 -11.10 -9.24
CA TYR A 78 -9.96 -11.87 -8.06
C TYR A 78 -9.08 -13.10 -7.86
N LYS A 79 -8.78 -13.84 -8.94
CA LYS A 79 -7.85 -14.98 -8.85
C LYS A 79 -6.43 -14.51 -8.60
N SER A 80 -6.04 -13.39 -9.20
CA SER A 80 -4.75 -12.73 -8.96
C SER A 80 -4.55 -12.39 -7.48
N MET A 81 -5.52 -11.73 -6.83
CA MET A 81 -5.46 -11.42 -5.39
C MET A 81 -5.41 -12.68 -4.52
N ARG A 82 -6.16 -13.74 -4.88
CA ARG A 82 -6.12 -15.01 -4.14
C ARG A 82 -4.76 -15.70 -4.18
N GLU A 83 -4.00 -15.55 -5.26
CA GLU A 83 -2.64 -16.10 -5.36
C GLU A 83 -1.64 -15.29 -4.51
N VAL A 84 -1.85 -13.97 -4.42
CA VAL A 84 -0.94 -13.03 -3.77
C VAL A 84 -1.10 -12.98 -2.24
N VAL A 85 -2.34 -13.11 -1.74
CA VAL A 85 -2.66 -13.01 -0.30
C VAL A 85 -2.45 -14.35 0.44
N ARG A 86 -2.01 -15.40 -0.26
CA ARG A 86 -1.92 -16.76 0.26
C ARG A 86 -0.68 -17.04 1.12
#